data_AF-B0R1Z0-F1
#
_entry.id   AF-B0R1Z0-F1
#
_cell.length_a   1.000
_cell.length_b   1.000
_cell.length_c   1.000
_cell.angle_alpha   90.00
_cell.angle_beta   90.00
_cell.angle_gamma   90.00
#
_symmetry.space_group_name_H-M   'P 1'
#
loop_
_entity.id
_entity.type
_entity.pdbx_description
1 polymer ?
#
loop_
_entity_poly.entity_id
_entity_poly.type
_entity_poly.pdbx_seq_one_letter_code
_entity_poly.pdbx_strand_id
1 'polypeptide(L)'
;REPIRRVMVGLARLPLVNGFARTPPLLWKMGWCPSPLERAQTNLPPIPLEFLKEKPVLRSFIQRVNSIGWTSRFQFEEIWASLLGLLNPAENPEDVMLEEEMEQSELMCLAIRGISSLLLNTILRPSAGNPINSRPLCVPRHDSLPFLATQKGQRLGRLRVLVEREMQAMQSTRSQKTLVPATSTAMEGPFDEMLTANMETEGTQDQFTLGQISVHGIWAINNMMLPLTEDPNQNRSEASIIPLGRTAIPAALSRVPSNLDVHSCLVLLLEVYGQWLAPGSARRTSLMLLCETIKSVLL
;
A
#
# COMPACT_ATOMS: atom_id res chain seq x y z
N ARG A 1 22.56 -1.32 -9.01
CA ARG A 1 21.50 -0.46 -9.58
C ARG A 1 20.49 -0.04 -8.51
N GLU A 2 20.08 -0.94 -7.62
CA GLU A 2 19.11 -0.64 -6.55
C GLU A 2 19.49 0.52 -5.60
N PRO A 3 20.76 0.68 -5.16
CA PRO A 3 21.15 1.83 -4.32
C PRO A 3 20.89 3.19 -4.98
N ILE A 4 21.19 3.30 -6.28
CA ILE A 4 20.99 4.53 -7.04
C ILE A 4 19.50 4.84 -7.14
N ARG A 5 18.65 3.83 -7.38
CA ARG A 5 17.19 4.00 -7.40
C ARG A 5 16.68 4.55 -6.06
N ARG A 6 17.17 4.01 -4.94
CA ARG A 6 16.80 4.47 -3.59
C ARG A 6 17.18 5.93 -3.35
N VAL A 7 18.41 6.30 -3.72
CA VAL A 7 18.88 7.70 -3.64
C VAL A 7 18.03 8.61 -4.53
N MET A 8 17.77 8.23 -5.77
CA MET A 8 16.98 9.03 -6.71
C MET A 8 15.57 9.32 -6.19
N VAL A 9 14.86 8.32 -5.66
CA VAL A 9 13.53 8.55 -5.07
C VAL A 9 13.61 9.33 -3.77
N GLY A 10 14.61 9.07 -2.93
CA GLY A 10 14.85 9.88 -1.73
C GLY A 10 15.01 11.37 -2.04
N LEU A 11 15.79 11.70 -3.08
CA LEU A 11 15.94 13.07 -3.58
C LEU A 11 14.64 13.63 -4.17
N ALA A 12 13.90 12.83 -4.95
CA ALA A 12 12.61 13.22 -5.53
C ALA A 12 11.53 13.52 -4.48
N ARG A 13 11.71 13.10 -3.23
CA ARG A 13 10.81 13.40 -2.11
C ARG A 13 11.16 14.71 -1.40
N LEU A 14 12.27 15.38 -1.74
CA LEU A 14 12.62 16.67 -1.14
C LEU A 14 11.67 17.78 -1.64
N PRO A 15 11.17 18.68 -0.77
CA PRO A 15 10.21 19.72 -1.15
C PRO A 15 10.65 20.57 -2.34
N LEU A 16 11.96 20.84 -2.45
CA LEU A 16 12.55 21.64 -3.52
C LEU A 16 12.31 21.04 -4.93
N VAL A 17 12.26 19.72 -5.07
CA VAL A 17 12.16 19.06 -6.39
C VAL A 17 10.92 18.19 -6.53
N ASN A 18 10.18 17.97 -5.44
CA ASN A 18 9.09 17.01 -5.41
C ASN A 18 7.95 17.34 -6.37
N GLY A 19 7.59 18.63 -6.49
CA GLY A 19 6.60 19.09 -7.47
C GLY A 19 6.97 18.62 -8.88
N PHE A 20 8.16 19.00 -9.34
CA PHE A 20 8.67 18.60 -10.66
C PHE A 20 8.83 17.10 -10.84
N ALA A 21 9.30 16.39 -9.80
CA ALA A 21 9.52 14.95 -9.88
C ALA A 21 8.20 14.18 -10.09
N ARG A 22 7.08 14.67 -9.55
CA ARG A 22 5.74 14.11 -9.78
C ARG A 22 5.13 14.50 -11.12
N THR A 23 5.53 15.63 -11.69
CA THR A 23 4.99 16.10 -12.97
C THR A 23 5.43 15.22 -14.15
N PRO A 24 4.50 14.70 -14.96
CA PRO A 24 4.82 14.00 -16.21
C PRO A 24 5.56 14.91 -17.20
N PRO A 25 6.66 14.46 -17.84
CA PRO A 25 7.40 15.26 -18.80
C PRO A 25 6.58 15.65 -20.04
N LEU A 26 5.59 14.82 -20.39
CA LEU A 26 4.68 15.09 -21.50
C LEU A 26 3.86 16.36 -21.28
N LEU A 27 3.56 16.68 -20.02
CA LEU A 27 2.77 17.86 -19.65
C LEU A 27 3.48 19.17 -20.05
N TRP A 28 4.81 19.21 -19.93
CA TRP A 28 5.63 20.34 -20.39
C TRP A 28 5.58 20.51 -21.91
N LYS A 29 5.54 19.40 -22.65
CA LYS A 29 5.43 19.42 -24.12
C LYS A 29 4.05 19.88 -24.59
N MET A 30 3.01 19.65 -23.76
CA MET A 30 1.65 20.13 -23.99
C MET A 30 1.47 21.61 -23.64
N GLY A 31 2.53 22.32 -23.25
CA GLY A 31 2.49 23.77 -22.98
C GLY A 31 2.00 24.13 -21.59
N TRP A 32 1.93 23.18 -20.65
CA TRP A 32 1.58 23.51 -19.27
C TRP A 32 2.74 24.24 -18.58
N CYS A 33 2.55 25.54 -18.32
CA CYS A 33 3.49 26.39 -17.62
C CYS A 33 2.77 27.13 -16.48
N PRO A 34 2.77 26.58 -15.25
CA PRO A 34 2.05 27.21 -14.14
C PRO A 34 2.79 28.46 -13.63
N SER A 35 2.06 29.44 -13.11
CA SER A 35 2.59 30.74 -12.67
C SER A 35 3.74 30.70 -11.65
N PRO A 36 3.89 29.71 -10.75
CA PRO A 36 5.08 29.62 -9.90
C PRO A 36 6.37 29.36 -10.69
N LEU A 37 6.29 28.72 -11.86
CA LEU A 37 7.42 28.52 -12.76
C LEU A 37 7.89 29.86 -13.35
N GLU A 38 6.97 30.77 -13.62
CA GLU A 38 7.26 32.13 -14.10
C GLU A 38 8.00 32.96 -13.03
N ARG A 39 7.85 32.60 -11.74
CA ARG A 39 8.49 33.26 -10.59
C ARG A 39 9.71 32.50 -10.05
N ALA A 40 10.23 31.53 -10.79
CA ALA A 40 11.33 30.65 -10.38
C ALA A 40 11.10 29.93 -9.03
N GLN A 41 9.84 29.66 -8.70
CA GLN A 41 9.47 28.86 -7.53
C GLN A 41 9.29 27.39 -7.92
N THR A 42 9.60 26.49 -7.00
CA THR A 42 9.55 25.05 -7.25
C THR A 42 8.27 24.36 -6.77
N ASN A 43 7.40 25.12 -6.09
CA ASN A 43 6.10 24.66 -5.63
C ASN A 43 5.11 24.77 -6.78
N LEU A 44 4.94 23.68 -7.51
CA LEU A 44 3.99 23.59 -8.61
C LEU A 44 2.56 23.38 -8.08
N PRO A 45 1.53 23.97 -8.72
CA PRO A 45 0.14 23.66 -8.42
C PRO A 45 -0.20 22.23 -8.85
N PRO A 46 -1.34 21.67 -8.36
CA PRO A 46 -1.83 20.39 -8.85
C PRO A 46 -2.08 20.44 -10.36
N ILE A 47 -1.90 19.29 -11.02
CA ILE A 47 -2.09 19.16 -12.46
C ILE A 47 -3.59 19.33 -12.75
N PRO A 48 -3.98 20.24 -13.67
CA PRO A 48 -5.39 20.42 -14.02
C PRO A 48 -5.99 19.13 -14.60
N LEU A 49 -7.26 18.88 -14.28
CA LEU A 49 -7.95 17.64 -14.65
C LEU A 49 -7.97 17.41 -16.17
N GLU A 50 -8.09 18.47 -16.96
CA GLU A 50 -8.10 18.39 -18.44
C GLU A 50 -6.84 17.72 -19.00
N PHE A 51 -5.67 17.96 -18.39
CA PHE A 51 -4.45 17.26 -18.81
C PHE A 51 -4.38 15.81 -18.32
N LEU A 52 -5.04 15.49 -17.21
CA LEU A 52 -5.10 14.12 -16.70
C LEU A 52 -6.10 13.25 -17.46
N LYS A 53 -7.02 13.85 -18.23
CA LYS A 53 -7.88 13.12 -19.18
C LYS A 53 -7.07 12.52 -20.32
N GLU A 54 -5.90 13.08 -20.64
CA GLU A 54 -4.96 12.49 -21.58
C GLU A 54 -4.33 11.21 -21.00
N LYS A 55 -4.77 10.05 -21.49
CA LYS A 55 -4.29 8.72 -21.08
C LYS A 55 -2.76 8.58 -20.92
N PRO A 56 -1.90 9.06 -21.85
CA PRO A 56 -0.45 8.94 -21.67
C PRO A 56 0.08 9.82 -20.52
N VAL A 57 -0.54 10.98 -20.25
CA VAL A 57 -0.21 11.84 -19.11
C VAL A 57 -0.60 11.14 -17.82
N LEU A 58 -1.82 10.62 -17.73
CA LEU A 58 -2.30 9.89 -16.55
C LEU A 58 -1.43 8.68 -16.20
N ARG A 59 -1.08 7.85 -17.19
CA ARG A 59 -0.18 6.70 -16.98
C ARG A 59 1.15 7.13 -16.40
N SER A 60 1.76 8.19 -16.95
CA SER A 60 3.04 8.69 -16.45
C SER A 60 2.90 9.32 -15.06
N PHE A 61 1.79 10.01 -14.79
CA PHE A 61 1.49 10.58 -13.48
C PHE A 61 1.37 9.48 -12.42
N ILE A 62 0.53 8.46 -12.66
CA ILE A 62 0.34 7.32 -11.74
C ILE A 62 1.66 6.60 -11.49
N GLN A 63 2.45 6.34 -12.54
CA GLN A 63 3.76 5.70 -12.39
C GLN A 63 4.69 6.51 -11.48
N ARG A 64 4.71 7.83 -11.61
CA ARG A 64 5.54 8.73 -10.80
C ARG A 64 5.08 8.76 -9.35
N VAL A 65 3.78 8.95 -9.09
CA VAL A 65 3.26 8.98 -7.72
C VAL A 65 3.39 7.63 -7.03
N ASN A 66 3.29 6.51 -7.76
CA ASN A 66 3.53 5.18 -7.19
C ASN A 66 5.01 4.93 -6.88
N SER A 67 5.92 5.44 -7.72
CA SER A 67 7.36 5.27 -7.53
C SER A 67 7.91 6.16 -6.40
N ILE A 68 7.40 7.39 -6.30
CA ILE A 68 7.87 8.40 -5.34
C ILE A 68 7.10 8.28 -4.02
N GLY A 69 5.82 7.94 -4.09
CA GLY A 69 4.87 8.03 -2.98
C GLY A 69 4.46 9.47 -2.68
N TRP A 70 4.05 9.69 -1.43
CA TRP A 70 3.67 11.00 -0.91
C TRP A 70 4.41 11.33 0.40
N THR A 71 4.50 12.62 0.73
CA THR A 71 5.31 13.23 1.78
C THR A 71 4.47 14.07 2.75
N SER A 72 3.22 14.38 2.41
CA SER A 72 2.30 15.11 3.30
C SER A 72 0.85 14.69 3.07
N ARG A 73 -0.02 14.96 4.07
CA ARG A 73 -1.48 14.79 3.96
C ARG A 73 -2.04 15.57 2.77
N PHE A 74 -1.66 16.84 2.65
CA PHE A 74 -2.11 17.70 1.56
C PHE A 74 -1.81 17.09 0.20
N GLN A 75 -0.60 16.56 0.02
CA GLN A 75 -0.19 15.93 -1.22
C GLN A 75 -0.98 14.64 -1.52
N PHE A 76 -1.30 13.86 -0.49
CA PHE A 76 -2.22 12.71 -0.64
C PHE A 76 -3.59 13.19 -1.12
N GLU A 77 -4.17 14.19 -0.45
CA GLU A 77 -5.50 14.73 -0.77
C GLU A 77 -5.54 15.33 -2.19
N GLU A 78 -4.46 15.97 -2.65
CA GLU A 78 -4.31 16.43 -4.04
C GLU A 78 -4.37 15.27 -5.04
N ILE A 79 -3.54 14.23 -4.85
CA ILE A 79 -3.50 13.08 -5.75
C ILE A 79 -4.86 12.36 -5.74
N TRP A 80 -5.43 12.19 -4.55
CA TRP A 80 -6.76 11.62 -4.33
C TRP A 80 -7.84 12.37 -5.10
N ALA A 81 -7.94 13.70 -4.92
CA ALA A 81 -8.94 14.53 -5.59
C ALA A 81 -8.77 14.52 -7.12
N SER A 82 -7.52 14.58 -7.61
CA SER A 82 -7.24 14.49 -9.05
C SER A 82 -7.70 13.15 -9.64
N LEU A 83 -7.45 12.03 -8.96
CA LEU A 83 -7.86 10.71 -9.45
C LEU A 83 -9.37 10.50 -9.34
N LEU A 84 -10.00 10.97 -8.25
CA LEU A 84 -11.47 10.93 -8.11
C LEU A 84 -12.18 11.75 -9.19
N GLY A 85 -11.64 12.91 -9.56
CA GLY A 85 -12.21 13.74 -10.63
C GLY A 85 -12.32 13.02 -11.97
N LEU A 86 -11.47 12.00 -12.21
CA LEU A 86 -11.50 11.17 -13.43
C LEU A 86 -12.57 10.07 -13.40
N LEU A 87 -13.15 9.79 -12.23
CA LEU A 87 -14.24 8.82 -12.08
C LEU A 87 -15.61 9.41 -12.43
N ASN A 88 -15.71 10.74 -12.58
CA ASN A 88 -16.96 11.37 -12.98
C ASN A 88 -17.25 11.12 -14.46
N PRO A 89 -18.45 10.60 -14.80
CA PRO A 89 -18.86 10.45 -16.19
C PRO A 89 -19.02 11.81 -16.89
N ALA A 90 -18.88 11.82 -18.21
CA ALA A 90 -19.22 12.98 -19.04
C ALA A 90 -20.69 13.39 -18.84
N GLU A 91 -20.94 14.71 -18.84
CA GLU A 91 -22.23 15.32 -18.48
C GLU A 91 -23.38 14.98 -19.45
N ASN A 92 -23.08 14.62 -20.70
CA ASN A 92 -24.08 14.31 -21.73
C ASN A 92 -23.83 12.93 -22.34
N PRO A 93 -24.47 11.86 -21.82
CA PRO A 93 -24.22 10.49 -22.27
C PRO A 93 -24.91 10.10 -23.59
N GLU A 94 -25.86 10.89 -24.10
CA GLU A 94 -26.71 10.49 -25.24
C GLU A 94 -26.03 10.67 -26.61
N ASP A 95 -24.96 11.46 -26.70
CA ASP A 95 -24.25 11.76 -27.96
C ASP A 95 -22.80 11.22 -28.00
N VAL A 96 -22.40 10.39 -27.02
CA VAL A 96 -21.02 9.91 -26.91
C VAL A 96 -20.79 8.73 -27.85
N MET A 97 -19.77 8.82 -28.69
CA MET A 97 -19.36 7.72 -29.56
C MET A 97 -18.92 6.50 -28.71
N LEU A 98 -19.19 5.28 -29.18
CA LEU A 98 -18.75 4.05 -28.49
C LEU A 98 -17.23 4.05 -28.21
N GLU A 99 -16.44 4.60 -29.14
CA GLU A 99 -14.98 4.71 -29.00
C GLU A 99 -14.60 5.61 -27.83
N GLU A 100 -15.24 6.77 -27.68
CA GLU A 100 -15.04 7.70 -26.56
C GLU A 100 -15.46 7.06 -25.22
N GLU A 101 -16.52 6.25 -25.21
CA GLU A 101 -16.94 5.50 -24.01
C GLU A 101 -15.92 4.42 -23.61
N MET A 102 -15.30 3.76 -24.59
CA MET A 102 -14.23 2.80 -24.34
C MET A 102 -12.97 3.49 -23.79
N GLU A 103 -12.54 4.60 -24.39
CA GLU A 103 -11.40 5.37 -23.91
C GLU A 103 -11.62 5.90 -22.49
N GLN A 104 -12.82 6.41 -22.21
CA GLN A 104 -13.21 6.85 -20.87
C GLN A 104 -13.18 5.68 -19.87
N SER A 105 -13.69 4.50 -20.24
CA SER A 105 -13.62 3.30 -19.40
C SER A 105 -12.18 2.92 -19.06
N GLU A 106 -11.27 2.98 -20.04
CA GLU A 106 -9.86 2.68 -19.82
C GLU A 106 -9.19 3.73 -18.90
N LEU A 107 -9.54 5.00 -19.07
CA LEU A 107 -9.07 6.10 -18.22
C LEU A 107 -9.51 5.89 -16.76
N MET A 108 -10.79 5.57 -16.55
CA MET A 108 -11.34 5.26 -15.23
C MET A 108 -10.65 4.04 -14.61
N CYS A 109 -10.37 2.99 -15.39
CA CYS A 109 -9.61 1.83 -14.90
C CYS A 109 -8.20 2.22 -14.43
N LEU A 110 -7.52 3.11 -15.14
CA LEU A 110 -6.23 3.64 -14.70
C LEU A 110 -6.36 4.45 -13.41
N ALA A 111 -7.37 5.32 -13.32
CA ALA A 111 -7.64 6.09 -12.12
C ALA A 111 -7.89 5.20 -10.90
N ILE A 112 -8.72 4.15 -11.04
CA ILE A 112 -8.98 3.14 -10.00
C ILE A 112 -7.67 2.48 -9.56
N ARG A 113 -6.83 2.02 -10.48
CA ARG A 113 -5.51 1.45 -10.13
C ARG A 113 -4.63 2.43 -9.37
N GLY A 114 -4.64 3.70 -9.77
CA GLY A 114 -3.94 4.77 -9.07
C GLY A 114 -4.46 4.95 -7.65
N ILE A 115 -5.79 4.94 -7.48
CA ILE A 115 -6.46 5.04 -6.18
C ILE A 115 -6.12 3.86 -5.29
N SER A 116 -6.24 2.61 -5.77
CA SER A 116 -5.89 1.42 -5.00
C SER A 116 -4.43 1.49 -4.55
N SER A 117 -3.51 1.88 -5.44
CA SER A 117 -2.09 2.05 -5.12
C SER A 117 -1.85 3.15 -4.07
N LEU A 118 -2.56 4.27 -4.18
CA LEU A 118 -2.49 5.39 -3.24
C LEU A 118 -2.96 4.98 -1.83
N LEU A 119 -4.06 4.22 -1.75
CA LEU A 119 -4.59 3.70 -0.49
C LEU A 119 -3.71 2.61 0.10
N LEU A 120 -3.17 1.69 -0.70
CA LEU A 120 -2.18 0.71 -0.23
C LEU A 120 -0.91 1.38 0.32
N ASN A 121 -0.53 2.55 -0.20
CA ASN A 121 0.58 3.31 0.37
C ASN A 121 0.31 3.81 1.81
N THR A 122 -0.94 3.85 2.27
CA THR A 122 -1.30 4.27 3.65
C THR A 122 -0.99 3.20 4.70
N ILE A 123 -0.97 1.93 4.29
CA ILE A 123 -0.64 0.79 5.17
C ILE A 123 0.86 0.47 5.21
N LEU A 124 1.70 1.25 4.51
CA LEU A 124 3.15 1.10 4.58
C LEU A 124 3.69 1.41 5.98
N ARG A 125 4.72 0.67 6.40
CA ARG A 125 5.45 0.82 7.67
C ARG A 125 6.97 0.78 7.46
N PRO A 126 7.76 1.63 8.16
CA PRO A 126 7.36 2.48 9.27
C PRO A 126 6.72 3.82 8.85
N SER A 127 6.92 4.27 7.61
CA SER A 127 6.43 5.56 7.11
C SER A 127 5.43 5.36 5.98
N ALA A 128 4.17 5.70 6.24
CA ALA A 128 3.14 5.70 5.19
C ALA A 128 3.52 6.64 4.05
N GLY A 129 3.16 6.27 2.83
CA GLY A 129 3.48 7.05 1.64
C GLY A 129 4.93 6.99 1.18
N ASN A 130 5.82 6.24 1.85
CA ASN A 130 7.22 6.10 1.44
C ASN A 130 7.52 4.67 0.94
N PRO A 131 7.37 4.38 -0.36
CA PRO A 131 7.55 3.02 -0.90
C PRO A 131 9.00 2.52 -0.92
N ILE A 132 9.99 3.36 -0.58
CA ILE A 132 11.41 2.98 -0.60
C ILE A 132 11.92 2.57 0.77
N ASN A 133 11.49 3.26 1.81
CA ASN A 133 11.93 3.01 3.18
C ASN A 133 10.88 2.26 4.02
N SER A 134 9.78 1.84 3.40
CA SER A 134 8.68 1.17 4.06
C SER A 134 8.22 -0.05 3.28
N ARG A 135 7.66 -1.01 4.01
CA ARG A 135 7.03 -2.23 3.48
C ARG A 135 5.53 -2.25 3.83
N PRO A 136 4.68 -2.92 3.06
CA PRO A 136 3.28 -3.09 3.42
C PRO A 136 3.14 -3.77 4.78
N LEU A 137 2.26 -3.25 5.63
CA LEU A 137 1.91 -3.88 6.90
C LEU A 137 1.53 -5.35 6.66
N CYS A 138 2.21 -6.26 7.33
CA CYS A 138 1.88 -7.69 7.35
C CYS A 138 1.37 -8.06 8.74
N VAL A 139 0.21 -8.73 8.79
CA VAL A 139 -0.27 -9.38 10.01
C VAL A 139 -0.45 -10.85 9.70
N PRO A 140 0.48 -11.72 10.14
CA PRO A 140 0.45 -13.12 9.77
C PRO A 140 -0.80 -13.83 10.27
N ARG A 141 -1.09 -14.98 9.65
CA ARG A 141 -2.18 -15.87 10.09
C ARG A 141 -1.79 -16.77 11.26
N HIS A 142 -0.49 -16.97 11.45
CA HIS A 142 0.03 -17.90 12.45
C HIS A 142 0.38 -17.17 13.74
N ASP A 143 -0.04 -17.73 14.86
CA ASP A 143 0.35 -17.26 16.19
C ASP A 143 1.79 -17.67 16.53
N SER A 144 2.38 -16.93 17.47
CA SER A 144 3.66 -17.27 18.07
C SER A 144 3.65 -18.70 18.62
N LEU A 145 4.71 -19.47 18.36
CA LEU A 145 4.81 -20.85 18.86
C LEU A 145 4.95 -20.85 20.39
N PRO A 146 4.04 -21.48 21.16
CA PRO A 146 4.09 -21.46 22.64
C PRO A 146 5.40 -21.98 23.22
N PHE A 147 6.05 -22.91 22.51
CA PHE A 147 7.37 -23.45 22.89
C PHE A 147 8.43 -22.36 23.04
N LEU A 148 8.38 -21.28 22.24
CA LEU A 148 9.35 -20.19 22.27
C LEU A 148 9.31 -19.38 23.56
N ALA A 149 8.20 -19.42 24.30
CA ALA A 149 8.10 -18.83 25.63
C ALA A 149 8.93 -19.59 26.68
N THR A 150 9.25 -20.87 26.45
CA THR A 150 10.06 -21.68 27.37
C THR A 150 11.54 -21.30 27.30
N GLN A 151 12.31 -21.56 28.37
CA GLN A 151 13.75 -21.32 28.39
C GLN A 151 14.50 -22.07 27.27
N LYS A 152 14.08 -23.30 26.94
CA LYS A 152 14.65 -24.09 25.85
C LYS A 152 14.30 -23.47 24.49
N GLY A 153 13.06 -23.04 24.31
CA GLY A 153 12.61 -22.35 23.10
C GLY A 153 13.35 -21.03 22.85
N GLN A 154 13.58 -20.23 23.89
CA GLN A 154 14.37 -19.00 23.78
C GLN A 154 15.82 -19.29 23.35
N ARG A 155 16.45 -20.34 23.90
CA ARG A 155 17.82 -20.75 23.50
C ARG A 155 17.85 -21.21 22.04
N LEU A 156 16.90 -22.06 21.63
CA LEU A 156 16.76 -22.47 20.23
C LEU A 156 16.54 -21.26 19.32
N GLY A 157 15.71 -20.31 19.76
CA GLY A 157 15.41 -19.14 18.97
C GLY A 157 16.64 -18.27 18.69
N ARG A 158 17.47 -18.03 19.71
CA ARG A 158 18.76 -17.34 19.52
C ARG A 158 19.67 -18.05 18.52
N LEU A 159 19.76 -19.38 18.57
CA LEU A 159 20.55 -20.16 17.61
C LEU A 159 19.97 -20.06 16.19
N ARG A 160 18.64 -20.16 16.06
CA ARG A 160 17.96 -20.07 14.77
C ARG A 160 18.16 -18.71 14.11
N VAL A 161 18.20 -17.60 14.86
CA VAL A 161 18.56 -16.26 14.31
C VAL A 161 19.92 -16.29 13.61
N LEU A 162 20.93 -16.93 14.23
CA LEU A 162 22.27 -16.99 13.67
C LEU A 162 22.28 -17.78 12.35
N VAL A 163 21.62 -18.94 12.33
CA VAL A 163 21.49 -19.76 11.12
C VAL A 163 20.77 -19.00 10.01
N GLU A 164 19.67 -18.31 10.34
CA GLU A 164 18.91 -17.56 9.35
C GLU A 164 19.73 -16.42 8.74
N ARG A 165 20.49 -15.69 9.56
CA ARG A 165 21.40 -14.63 9.08
C ARG A 165 22.43 -15.19 8.10
N GLU A 166 23.00 -16.35 8.39
CA GLU A 166 23.95 -17.00 7.48
C GLU A 166 23.27 -17.51 6.21
N MET A 167 22.07 -18.09 6.30
CA MET A 167 21.28 -18.49 5.13
C MET A 167 21.03 -17.30 4.19
N GLN A 168 20.66 -16.14 4.74
CA GLN A 168 20.45 -14.91 3.97
C GLN A 168 21.76 -14.35 3.38
N ALA A 169 22.86 -14.40 4.14
CA ALA A 169 24.18 -14.02 3.64
C ALA A 169 24.61 -14.91 2.45
N MET A 170 24.36 -16.22 2.53
CA MET A 170 24.62 -17.15 1.43
C MET A 170 23.71 -16.88 0.22
N GLN A 171 22.42 -16.59 0.43
CA GLN A 171 21.50 -16.24 -0.66
C GLN A 171 21.93 -14.94 -1.37
N SER A 172 22.29 -13.89 -0.62
CA SER A 172 22.78 -12.64 -1.19
C SER A 172 24.11 -12.77 -1.94
N THR A 173 24.99 -13.68 -1.50
CA THR A 173 26.26 -13.97 -2.17
C THR A 173 26.06 -14.79 -3.45
N ARG A 174 25.10 -15.74 -3.44
CA ARG A 174 24.73 -16.55 -4.62
C ARG A 174 24.01 -15.71 -5.68
N SER A 175 23.22 -14.74 -5.25
CA SER A 175 22.63 -13.70 -6.09
C SER A 175 23.65 -12.59 -6.33
N GLN A 176 24.67 -12.80 -7.18
CA GLN A 176 25.57 -11.74 -7.67
C GLN A 176 24.83 -10.70 -8.55
N LYS A 177 23.85 -10.00 -7.96
CA LYS A 177 23.37 -8.70 -8.37
C LYS A 177 23.38 -7.85 -7.10
N THR A 178 24.39 -6.96 -7.06
CA THR A 178 24.63 -5.89 -6.09
C THR A 178 25.32 -6.25 -4.77
N LEU A 179 26.63 -5.98 -4.74
CA LEU A 179 27.40 -5.64 -3.54
C LEU A 179 26.76 -4.41 -2.88
N VAL A 180 25.91 -4.65 -1.89
CA VAL A 180 25.57 -3.68 -0.85
C VAL A 180 25.57 -4.50 0.43
N PRO A 181 26.16 -4.01 1.54
CA PRO A 181 25.85 -4.60 2.83
C PRO A 181 24.34 -4.65 2.95
N ALA A 182 23.79 -5.76 3.43
CA ALA A 182 22.39 -5.81 3.82
C ALA A 182 22.16 -4.80 4.95
N THR A 183 22.07 -3.52 4.63
CA THR A 183 21.23 -2.57 5.37
C THR A 183 19.79 -2.86 4.97
N SER A 184 19.36 -4.11 5.08
CA SER A 184 18.00 -4.37 5.47
C SER A 184 18.02 -4.22 6.98
N THR A 185 17.61 -3.04 7.44
CA THR A 185 17.12 -2.82 8.79
C THR A 185 15.85 -3.65 9.08
N ALA A 186 15.60 -4.73 8.33
CA ALA A 186 14.45 -5.62 8.47
C ALA A 186 14.57 -6.58 9.67
N MET A 187 15.72 -6.60 10.34
CA MET A 187 16.02 -7.53 11.44
C MET A 187 16.30 -6.81 12.78
N GLU A 188 15.68 -5.65 12.99
CA GLU A 188 15.30 -5.22 14.36
C GLU A 188 13.91 -5.75 14.75
N GLY A 189 13.32 -6.63 13.93
CA GLY A 189 12.09 -7.35 14.24
C GLY A 189 12.32 -8.46 15.28
N PRO A 190 11.40 -8.69 16.22
CA PRO A 190 11.47 -9.82 17.16
C PRO A 190 11.61 -11.15 16.41
N PHE A 191 12.41 -12.09 16.94
CA PHE A 191 12.58 -13.46 16.41
C PHE A 191 11.26 -14.17 16.08
N ASP A 192 10.19 -13.81 16.79
CA ASP A 192 8.85 -14.34 16.62
C ASP A 192 8.22 -13.98 15.25
N GLU A 193 8.56 -12.82 14.67
CA GLU A 193 8.05 -12.38 13.36
C GLU A 193 8.54 -13.28 12.22
N MET A 194 9.73 -13.87 12.37
CA MET A 194 10.33 -14.75 11.37
C MET A 194 9.64 -16.11 11.27
N LEU A 195 9.17 -16.65 12.41
CA LEU A 195 8.52 -17.96 12.46
C LEU A 195 7.01 -17.89 12.24
N THR A 196 6.44 -16.70 12.37
CA THR A 196 5.01 -16.46 12.15
C THR A 196 4.71 -15.96 10.74
N ALA A 197 5.73 -15.55 9.97
CA ALA A 197 5.57 -15.08 8.60
C ALA A 197 4.79 -16.07 7.72
N ASN A 198 3.95 -15.52 6.84
CA ASN A 198 3.17 -16.31 5.88
C ASN A 198 4.12 -16.93 4.84
N MET A 199 4.11 -18.26 4.72
CA MET A 199 5.03 -19.02 3.85
C MET A 199 4.93 -18.62 2.37
N GLU A 200 3.76 -18.17 1.91
CA GLU A 200 3.57 -17.71 0.52
C GLU A 200 4.26 -16.37 0.20
N THR A 201 4.81 -15.67 1.19
CA THR A 201 5.42 -14.33 1.02
C THR A 201 6.94 -14.34 0.86
N GLU A 202 7.53 -15.54 0.73
CA GLU A 202 8.98 -15.68 0.56
C GLU A 202 9.45 -14.99 -0.73
N GLY A 203 10.24 -13.92 -0.59
CA GLY A 203 10.77 -13.13 -1.71
C GLY A 203 9.89 -11.97 -2.21
N THR A 204 8.69 -11.78 -1.67
CA THR A 204 7.75 -10.69 -2.07
C THR A 204 7.52 -9.64 -0.98
N GLN A 205 8.40 -9.55 0.01
CA GLN A 205 8.23 -8.72 1.21
C GLN A 205 8.04 -7.21 0.94
N ASP A 206 8.50 -6.72 -0.21
CA ASP A 206 8.37 -5.31 -0.61
C ASP A 206 7.05 -5.01 -1.36
N GLN A 207 6.23 -6.04 -1.64
CA GLN A 207 5.00 -5.92 -2.42
C GLN A 207 3.79 -6.33 -1.58
N PHE A 208 2.64 -5.71 -1.87
CA PHE A 208 1.38 -6.15 -1.29
C PHE A 208 0.90 -7.41 -1.98
N THR A 209 0.60 -8.45 -1.22
CA THR A 209 0.07 -9.72 -1.74
C THR A 209 -1.26 -10.08 -1.08
N LEU A 210 -2.01 -11.01 -1.69
CA LEU A 210 -3.20 -11.56 -1.03
C LEU A 210 -2.80 -12.26 0.27
N GLY A 211 -3.61 -12.07 1.31
CA GLY A 211 -3.34 -12.63 2.64
C GLY A 211 -2.33 -11.84 3.48
N GLN A 212 -1.93 -10.64 3.04
CA GLN A 212 -1.04 -9.75 3.80
C GLN A 212 -1.53 -9.46 5.23
N ILE A 213 -2.85 -9.30 5.39
CA ILE A 213 -3.50 -9.07 6.69
C ILE A 213 -4.43 -10.24 6.97
N SER A 214 -4.17 -10.98 8.04
CA SER A 214 -5.06 -12.07 8.48
C SER A 214 -6.40 -11.56 9.01
N VAL A 215 -7.43 -12.41 8.98
CA VAL A 215 -8.75 -12.09 9.57
C VAL A 215 -8.62 -11.73 11.05
N HIS A 216 -7.76 -12.45 11.78
CA HIS A 216 -7.41 -12.13 13.16
C HIS A 216 -6.81 -10.72 13.28
N GLY A 217 -5.91 -10.36 12.36
CA GLY A 217 -5.36 -9.02 12.25
C GLY A 217 -6.43 -7.95 12.04
N ILE A 218 -7.40 -8.18 11.16
CA ILE A 218 -8.52 -7.26 10.92
C ILE A 218 -9.32 -7.06 12.22
N TRP A 219 -9.69 -8.13 12.92
CA TRP A 219 -10.43 -8.01 14.17
C TRP A 219 -9.65 -7.25 15.23
N ALA A 220 -8.36 -7.54 15.39
CA ALA A 220 -7.54 -6.88 16.38
C ALA A 220 -7.24 -5.41 16.03
N ILE A 221 -7.06 -5.05 14.76
CA ILE A 221 -6.91 -3.64 14.34
C ILE A 221 -8.18 -2.84 14.62
N ASN A 222 -9.36 -3.47 14.49
CA ASN A 222 -10.67 -2.83 14.67
C ASN A 222 -11.26 -3.03 16.08
N ASN A 223 -10.48 -3.51 17.06
CA ASN A 223 -10.96 -3.80 18.41
C ASN A 223 -12.20 -4.72 18.47
N MET A 224 -12.35 -5.62 17.49
CA MET A 224 -13.46 -6.58 17.38
C MET A 224 -13.10 -7.97 17.91
N MET A 225 -12.01 -8.09 18.67
CA MET A 225 -11.63 -9.36 19.27
C MET A 225 -12.67 -9.77 20.31
N LEU A 226 -13.39 -10.87 20.05
CA LEU A 226 -14.26 -11.45 21.07
C LEU A 226 -13.42 -11.83 22.30
N PRO A 227 -13.87 -11.50 23.53
CA PRO A 227 -13.35 -12.13 24.72
C PRO A 227 -13.54 -13.64 24.55
N LEU A 228 -12.45 -14.40 24.60
CA LEU A 228 -12.55 -15.86 24.61
C LEU A 228 -13.36 -16.23 25.87
N THR A 229 -14.59 -16.72 25.68
CA THR A 229 -15.24 -17.51 26.73
C THR A 229 -14.32 -18.68 27.03
N GLU A 230 -13.91 -18.81 28.28
CA GLU A 230 -13.11 -19.93 28.77
C GLU A 230 -13.86 -21.22 28.42
N ASP A 231 -13.35 -22.00 27.46
CA ASP A 231 -13.87 -23.34 27.21
C ASP A 231 -13.60 -24.20 28.46
N PRO A 232 -14.64 -24.66 29.18
CA PRO A 232 -14.45 -25.40 30.44
C PRO A 232 -13.89 -26.82 30.23
N ASN A 233 -13.68 -27.26 28.99
CA ASN A 233 -13.24 -28.61 28.64
C ASN A 233 -11.75 -28.73 28.27
N GLN A 234 -10.94 -27.67 28.44
CA GLN A 234 -9.49 -27.81 28.35
C GLN A 234 -8.93 -28.48 29.60
N ASN A 235 -8.83 -29.81 29.54
CA ASN A 235 -8.07 -30.62 30.48
C ASN A 235 -6.67 -30.01 30.66
N ARG A 236 -6.46 -29.40 31.84
CA ARG A 236 -5.17 -28.87 32.30
C ARG A 236 -4.14 -30.00 32.35
N SER A 237 -3.37 -30.14 31.29
CA SER A 237 -2.04 -30.74 31.39
C SER A 237 -1.15 -29.69 32.04
N GLU A 238 -0.43 -30.05 33.10
CA GLU A 238 0.34 -29.18 34.02
C GLU A 238 1.53 -28.40 33.40
N ALA A 239 1.50 -28.14 32.09
CA ALA A 239 2.38 -27.20 31.40
C ALA A 239 1.68 -25.89 30.99
N SER A 240 0.38 -25.72 31.26
CA SER A 240 -0.40 -24.53 30.87
C SER A 240 -0.58 -23.52 32.02
N ILE A 241 0.51 -23.06 32.63
CA ILE A 241 0.47 -21.86 33.47
C ILE A 241 1.11 -20.73 32.69
N ILE A 242 0.26 -20.00 31.98
CA ILE A 242 0.17 -18.55 31.80
C ILE A 242 -0.83 -18.38 30.64
N PRO A 243 -1.95 -17.67 30.81
CA PRO A 243 -2.67 -17.16 29.66
C PRO A 243 -1.71 -16.15 29.03
N LEU A 244 -0.87 -16.62 28.11
CA LEU A 244 0.01 -15.74 27.34
C LEU A 244 -0.98 -14.97 26.49
N GLY A 245 -1.34 -13.78 26.98
CA GLY A 245 -2.30 -12.91 26.32
C GLY A 245 -1.92 -12.89 24.85
N ARG A 246 -2.86 -13.33 24.00
CA ARG A 246 -2.76 -13.23 22.54
C ARG A 246 -2.02 -11.95 22.25
N THR A 247 -0.83 -12.09 21.68
CA THR A 247 0.16 -11.04 21.49
C THR A 247 -0.58 -9.75 21.22
N ALA A 248 -0.54 -8.82 22.17
CA ALA A 248 -1.19 -7.53 22.00
C ALA A 248 -0.64 -6.98 20.69
N ILE A 249 -1.46 -7.01 19.64
CA ILE A 249 -1.13 -6.41 18.34
C ILE A 249 -0.62 -5.03 18.70
N PRO A 250 0.68 -4.71 18.49
CA PRO A 250 1.21 -3.46 18.97
C PRO A 250 0.28 -2.34 18.54
N ALA A 251 -0.10 -1.45 19.47
CA ALA A 251 -0.92 -0.26 19.14
C ALA A 251 -0.28 0.58 18.00
N ALA A 252 0.99 0.31 17.67
CA ALA A 252 1.72 0.80 16.51
C ALA A 252 1.24 0.26 15.13
N LEU A 253 0.56 -0.88 15.06
CA LEU A 253 0.01 -1.43 13.80
C LEU A 253 -1.26 -0.67 13.37
N SER A 254 -2.02 -0.16 14.35
CA SER A 254 -3.27 0.60 14.15
C SER A 254 -3.08 2.03 13.62
N ARG A 255 -1.91 2.64 13.80
CA ARG A 255 -1.72 4.06 13.43
C ARG A 255 -1.43 4.22 11.94
N VAL A 256 -2.51 4.33 11.15
CA VAL A 256 -2.55 5.25 9.99
C VAL A 256 -1.97 6.59 10.46
N PRO A 257 -1.20 7.33 9.63
CA PRO A 257 -0.77 8.69 10.01
C PRO A 257 -1.95 9.43 10.62
N SER A 258 -1.81 9.92 11.85
CA SER A 258 -2.89 10.43 12.72
C SER A 258 -3.74 11.56 12.11
N ASN A 259 -3.36 12.04 10.92
CA ASN A 259 -3.96 13.18 10.25
C ASN A 259 -4.63 12.80 8.93
N LEU A 260 -4.60 11.54 8.48
CA LEU A 260 -5.22 11.12 7.22
C LEU A 260 -6.51 10.34 7.46
N ASP A 261 -7.62 10.85 6.92
CA ASP A 261 -8.93 10.20 7.04
C ASP A 261 -9.17 9.18 5.92
N VAL A 262 -8.52 8.03 6.05
CA VAL A 262 -8.66 6.92 5.10
C VAL A 262 -10.06 6.31 5.15
N HIS A 263 -10.74 6.37 6.30
CA HIS A 263 -12.08 5.82 6.44
C HIS A 263 -13.07 6.52 5.51
N SER A 264 -13.04 7.86 5.46
CA SER A 264 -13.88 8.62 4.53
C SER A 264 -13.58 8.29 3.05
N CYS A 265 -12.31 8.07 2.70
CA CYS A 265 -11.93 7.59 1.36
C CYS A 265 -12.57 6.24 1.03
N LEU A 266 -12.52 5.28 1.96
CA LEU A 266 -13.08 3.94 1.76
C LEU A 266 -14.60 3.96 1.64
N VAL A 267 -15.29 4.72 2.51
CA VAL A 267 -16.76 4.86 2.44
C VAL A 267 -17.18 5.47 1.10
N LEU A 268 -16.51 6.52 0.64
CA LEU A 268 -16.82 7.13 -0.66
C LEU A 268 -16.63 6.13 -1.81
N LEU A 269 -15.54 5.35 -1.80
CA LEU A 269 -15.33 4.35 -2.86
C LEU A 269 -16.38 3.25 -2.82
N LEU A 270 -16.78 2.78 -1.64
CA LEU A 270 -17.84 1.79 -1.52
C LEU A 270 -19.16 2.31 -2.10
N GLU A 271 -19.48 3.59 -1.91
CA GLU A 271 -20.65 4.22 -2.51
C GLU A 271 -20.55 4.28 -4.05
N VAL A 272 -19.45 4.80 -4.58
CA VAL A 272 -19.20 4.91 -6.03
C VAL A 272 -19.19 3.52 -6.70
N TYR A 273 -18.46 2.57 -6.12
CA TYR A 273 -18.36 1.21 -6.64
C TYR A 273 -19.70 0.46 -6.50
N GLY A 274 -20.44 0.70 -5.42
CA GLY A 274 -21.77 0.15 -5.21
C GLY A 274 -22.74 0.56 -6.32
N GLN A 275 -22.69 1.82 -6.75
CA GLN A 275 -23.49 2.30 -7.88
C GLN A 275 -23.13 1.60 -9.20
N TRP A 276 -21.85 1.35 -9.47
CA TRP A 276 -21.40 0.67 -10.69
C TRP A 276 -21.72 -0.83 -10.70
N LEU A 277 -21.67 -1.48 -9.54
CA LEU A 277 -21.92 -2.91 -9.37
C LEU A 277 -23.41 -3.25 -9.25
N ALA A 278 -24.28 -2.28 -8.98
CA ALA A 278 -25.71 -2.50 -8.80
C ALA A 278 -26.38 -3.00 -10.10
N PRO A 279 -27.29 -4.01 -10.02
CA PRO A 279 -27.94 -4.63 -11.19
C PRO A 279 -28.99 -3.75 -11.90
N GLY A 280 -29.08 -2.46 -11.58
CA GLY A 280 -30.04 -1.50 -12.13
C GLY A 280 -29.45 -0.11 -12.37
N SER A 281 -28.13 0.00 -12.52
CA SER A 281 -27.48 1.27 -12.87
C SER A 281 -27.98 1.76 -14.24
N ALA A 282 -28.41 3.03 -14.31
CA ALA A 282 -28.95 3.63 -15.53
C ALA A 282 -27.94 3.63 -16.70
N ARG A 283 -26.64 3.60 -16.38
CA ARG A 283 -25.55 3.47 -17.35
C ARG A 283 -24.94 2.08 -17.25
N ARG A 284 -24.87 1.38 -18.38
CA ARG A 284 -24.29 0.03 -18.45
C ARG A 284 -22.77 0.11 -18.23
N THR A 285 -22.32 -0.17 -17.01
CA THR A 285 -20.88 -0.24 -16.66
C THR A 285 -20.17 -1.27 -17.55
N SER A 286 -19.04 -0.90 -18.16
CA SER A 286 -18.26 -1.82 -18.99
C SER A 286 -17.66 -2.96 -18.15
N LEU A 287 -17.53 -4.16 -18.75
CA LEU A 287 -16.99 -5.34 -18.05
C LEU A 287 -15.58 -5.10 -17.49
N MET A 288 -14.74 -4.39 -18.24
CA MET A 288 -13.39 -4.03 -17.82
C MET A 288 -13.40 -3.18 -16.54
N LEU A 289 -14.29 -2.20 -16.47
CA LEU A 289 -14.45 -1.34 -15.30
C LEU A 289 -14.99 -2.12 -14.10
N LEU A 290 -15.95 -3.03 -14.32
CA LEU A 290 -16.44 -3.94 -13.27
C LEU A 290 -15.31 -4.83 -12.72
N CYS A 291 -14.52 -5.45 -13.59
CA CYS A 291 -13.39 -6.28 -13.16
C CYS A 291 -12.34 -5.48 -12.38
N GLU A 292 -12.04 -4.26 -12.81
CA GLU A 292 -11.08 -3.40 -12.11
C GLU A 292 -11.62 -2.93 -10.75
N THR A 293 -12.91 -2.63 -10.69
CA THR A 293 -13.60 -2.27 -9.44
C THR A 293 -13.54 -3.40 -8.42
N ILE A 294 -13.88 -4.62 -8.83
CA ILE A 294 -13.81 -5.81 -7.95
C ILE A 294 -12.38 -6.05 -7.45
N LYS A 295 -11.37 -5.90 -8.32
CA LYS A 295 -9.96 -5.99 -7.90
C LYS A 295 -9.62 -4.92 -6.86
N SER A 296 -10.05 -3.68 -7.06
CA SER A 296 -9.81 -2.61 -6.10
C SER A 296 -10.51 -2.81 -4.76
N VAL A 297 -11.66 -3.50 -4.72
CA VAL A 297 -12.37 -3.83 -3.46
C VAL A 297 -11.65 -4.93 -2.68
N LEU A 298 -10.99 -5.86 -3.39
CA LEU A 298 -10.26 -6.96 -2.77
C LEU A 298 -8.95 -6.52 -2.10
N LEU A 299 -8.33 -5.45 -2.62
CA LEU A 299 -7.07 -4.88 -2.13
C LEU A 299 -7.30 -4.00 -0.89
#